data_AF-A0A9Q4BTP2-F1
#
_entry.id   AF-A0A9Q4BTP2-F1
#
_cell.length_a   1.000
_cell.length_b   1.000
_cell.length_c   1.000
_cell.angle_alpha   90.00
_cell.angle_beta   90.00
_cell.angle_gamma   90.00
#
_symmetry.space_group_name_H-M   'P 1'
#
loop_
_entity.id
_entity.type
_entity.pdbx_description
1 polymer ?
#
loop_
_entity_poly.entity_id
_entity_poly.type
_entity_poly.pdbx_seq_one_letter_code
_entity_poly.pdbx_strand_id
1 'polypeptide(L)'
;MKIKEQIENLNFHDSEFREIRIQLTGPDTTCIVDLDYYNWEGNEGNQAGDPWKWKRLLMKFNFMGHIEYSLPDLVNGAKFIYNIEIDYNLDRFIEARDKLKKDFPLAKYPLFKENEETISIKFNVCNWDDHDNGFIWIVGSGVELEWIDDDTLQGQTHVPIKSE
;
A
#
# COMPACT_ATOMS: atom_id res chain seq x y z
N MET A 1 14.22 -6.01 11.07
CA MET A 1 13.86 -4.95 10.11
C MET A 1 12.45 -4.54 10.43
N LYS A 2 12.24 -3.26 10.75
CA LYS A 2 10.91 -2.74 11.10
C LYS A 2 10.00 -2.81 9.87
N ILE A 3 8.69 -3.00 10.04
CA ILE A 3 7.78 -3.18 8.90
C ILE A 3 7.76 -1.94 8.01
N LYS A 4 7.89 -0.75 8.62
CA LYS A 4 8.06 0.51 7.89
C LYS A 4 9.25 0.48 6.92
N GLU A 5 10.43 0.06 7.40
CA GLU A 5 11.64 -0.05 6.57
C GLU A 5 11.43 -1.04 5.41
N GLN A 6 10.66 -2.11 5.63
CA GLN A 6 10.36 -3.06 4.55
C GLN A 6 9.55 -2.38 3.45
N ILE A 7 8.52 -1.62 3.82
CA ILE A 7 7.63 -0.92 2.89
C ILE A 7 8.37 0.20 2.16
N GLU A 8 9.23 0.96 2.87
CA GLU A 8 10.05 2.02 2.26
C GLU A 8 11.04 1.48 1.22
N ASN A 9 11.46 0.22 1.34
CA ASN A 9 12.33 -0.45 0.37
C ASN A 9 11.58 -1.02 -0.83
N LEU A 10 10.24 -0.97 -0.86
CA LEU A 10 9.44 -1.39 -2.00
C LEU A 10 9.20 -0.21 -2.93
N ASN A 11 9.48 -0.40 -4.22
CA ASN A 11 9.17 0.59 -5.24
C ASN A 11 7.77 0.32 -5.80
N PHE A 12 6.77 1.01 -5.27
CA PHE A 12 5.39 0.86 -5.72
C PHE A 12 5.08 1.56 -7.05
N HIS A 13 6.03 2.27 -7.66
CA HIS A 13 5.81 2.91 -8.96
C HIS A 13 5.30 1.89 -9.99
N ASP A 14 4.28 2.27 -10.76
CA ASP A 14 3.59 1.44 -11.75
C ASP A 14 2.88 0.19 -11.19
N SER A 15 2.86 -0.01 -9.87
CA SER A 15 2.06 -1.08 -9.25
C SER A 15 0.57 -0.74 -9.28
N GLU A 16 -0.28 -1.75 -9.32
CA GLU A 16 -1.73 -1.57 -9.47
C GLU A 16 -2.51 -2.15 -8.29
N PHE A 17 -3.59 -1.50 -7.90
CA PHE A 17 -4.54 -2.06 -6.93
C PHE A 17 -5.45 -3.09 -7.59
N ARG A 18 -5.46 -4.32 -7.05
CA ARG A 18 -6.49 -5.31 -7.37
C ARG A 18 -7.74 -5.07 -6.55
N GLU A 19 -7.56 -4.95 -5.24
CA GLU A 19 -8.66 -4.90 -4.30
C GLU A 19 -8.20 -4.27 -2.98
N ILE A 20 -9.10 -3.53 -2.33
CA ILE A 20 -8.94 -3.16 -0.93
C ILE A 20 -10.14 -3.69 -0.17
N ARG A 21 -9.89 -4.63 0.73
CA ARG A 21 -10.93 -5.29 1.52
C ARG A 21 -10.87 -4.84 2.96
N ILE A 22 -12.02 -4.46 3.51
CA ILE A 22 -12.20 -4.22 4.93
C ILE A 22 -13.00 -5.39 5.50
N GLN A 23 -12.41 -6.11 6.43
CA GLN A 23 -13.03 -7.24 7.12
C GLN A 23 -13.33 -6.83 8.56
N LEU A 24 -14.58 -7.02 8.97
CA LEU A 24 -15.05 -6.77 10.33
C LEU A 24 -15.30 -8.10 11.02
N THR A 25 -14.44 -8.46 11.97
CA THR A 25 -14.60 -9.67 12.80
C THR A 25 -14.80 -9.25 14.25
N GLY A 26 -16.04 -8.91 14.61
CA GLY A 26 -16.34 -8.38 15.94
C GLY A 26 -15.74 -6.99 16.14
N PRO A 27 -14.95 -6.74 17.20
CA PRO A 27 -14.29 -5.44 17.42
C PRO A 27 -13.04 -5.24 16.55
N ASP A 28 -12.58 -6.28 15.85
CA ASP A 28 -11.37 -6.22 15.03
C ASP A 28 -11.72 -5.81 13.59
N THR A 29 -11.04 -4.76 13.12
CA THR A 29 -11.16 -4.24 11.76
C THR A 29 -9.84 -4.49 11.04
N THR A 30 -9.83 -5.46 10.14
CA THR A 30 -8.66 -5.75 9.30
C THR A 30 -8.82 -5.10 7.94
N CYS A 31 -7.78 -4.45 7.44
CA CYS A 31 -7.72 -3.96 6.06
C CYS A 31 -6.69 -4.79 5.28
N ILE A 32 -7.08 -5.30 4.13
CA ILE A 32 -6.18 -6.03 3.21
C ILE A 32 -6.10 -5.21 1.94
N VAL A 33 -4.89 -4.79 1.60
CA VAL A 33 -4.54 -4.13 0.35
C VAL A 33 -3.91 -5.18 -0.56
N ASP A 34 -4.55 -5.47 -1.68
CA ASP A 34 -4.13 -6.45 -2.66
C ASP A 34 -3.60 -5.73 -3.91
N LEU A 35 -2.34 -5.99 -4.24
CA LEU A 35 -1.60 -5.27 -5.26
C LEU A 35 -1.00 -6.22 -6.29
N ASP A 36 -1.10 -5.84 -7.55
CA ASP A 36 -0.15 -6.26 -8.57
C ASP A 36 1.10 -5.39 -8.44
N TYR A 37 2.15 -5.93 -7.83
CA TYR A 37 3.43 -5.26 -7.62
C TYR A 37 4.31 -5.33 -8.87
N TYR A 38 4.63 -4.15 -9.39
CA TYR A 38 5.54 -3.99 -10.52
C TYR A 38 6.99 -4.16 -10.06
N ASN A 39 7.45 -5.42 -10.10
CA ASN A 39 8.72 -5.85 -9.51
C ASN A 39 9.95 -5.47 -10.35
N TRP A 40 10.30 -4.18 -10.42
CA TRP A 40 11.44 -3.72 -11.23
C TRP A 40 12.76 -4.40 -10.89
N GLU A 41 13.07 -4.48 -9.60
CA GLU A 41 14.35 -4.99 -9.11
C GLU A 41 14.54 -6.48 -9.45
N GLY A 42 13.44 -7.25 -9.54
CA GLY A 42 13.51 -8.67 -9.86
C GLY A 42 13.51 -9.00 -11.36
N ASN A 43 13.41 -7.98 -12.23
CA ASN A 43 13.43 -8.17 -13.69
C ASN A 43 14.73 -7.65 -14.35
N GLU A 44 15.67 -7.07 -13.60
CA GLU A 44 16.95 -6.54 -14.12
C GLU A 44 17.81 -7.56 -14.88
N GLY A 45 17.62 -8.86 -14.64
CA GLY A 45 18.35 -9.96 -15.29
C GLY A 45 17.63 -10.64 -16.46
N ASN A 46 16.44 -10.18 -16.83
CA ASN A 46 15.67 -10.79 -17.92
C ASN A 46 16.29 -10.50 -19.29
N GLN A 47 16.22 -11.47 -20.21
CA GLN A 47 16.72 -11.28 -21.56
C GLN A 47 15.75 -10.43 -22.39
N ALA A 48 16.27 -9.77 -23.43
CA ALA A 48 15.42 -9.11 -24.42
C ALA A 48 14.46 -10.14 -25.04
N GLY A 49 13.16 -9.95 -24.85
CA GLY A 49 12.14 -10.92 -25.29
C GLY A 49 11.43 -11.66 -24.15
N ASP A 50 11.91 -11.57 -22.91
CA ASP A 50 11.21 -12.14 -21.76
C ASP A 50 10.07 -11.21 -21.31
N PRO A 51 8.87 -11.75 -21.00
CA PRO A 51 7.77 -10.96 -20.45
C PRO A 51 8.13 -10.50 -19.03
N TRP A 52 7.74 -9.27 -18.70
CA TRP A 52 7.91 -8.76 -17.34
C TRP A 52 7.08 -9.56 -16.35
N LYS A 53 7.70 -10.04 -15.28
CA LYS A 53 7.00 -10.77 -14.23
C LYS A 53 6.63 -9.82 -13.11
N TRP A 54 5.32 -9.64 -12.92
CA TRP A 54 4.78 -8.98 -11.75
C TRP A 54 4.77 -9.97 -10.58
N LYS A 55 4.68 -9.45 -9.37
CA LYS A 55 4.39 -10.25 -8.17
C LYS A 55 3.08 -9.76 -7.59
N ARG A 56 2.38 -10.62 -6.85
CA ARG A 56 1.23 -10.17 -6.09
C ARG A 56 1.63 -9.94 -4.64
N LEU A 57 1.29 -8.78 -4.11
CA LEU A 57 1.58 -8.38 -2.74
C LEU A 57 0.27 -8.17 -1.98
N LEU A 58 0.11 -8.88 -0.88
CA LEU A 58 -0.89 -8.58 0.13
C LEU A 58 -0.24 -7.80 1.26
N MET A 59 -0.76 -6.61 1.53
CA MET A 59 -0.44 -5.82 2.71
C MET A 59 -1.65 -5.83 3.64
N LYS A 60 -1.49 -6.45 4.81
CA LYS A 60 -2.56 -6.65 5.77
C LYS A 60 -2.32 -5.79 7.00
N PHE A 61 -3.27 -4.90 7.30
CA PHE A 61 -3.34 -4.13 8.54
C PHE A 61 -4.26 -4.88 9.50
N ASN A 62 -3.71 -5.52 10.52
CA ASN A 62 -4.50 -6.28 11.51
C ASN A 62 -5.49 -5.39 12.27
N PHE A 63 -5.15 -4.10 12.45
CA PHE A 63 -6.09 -3.07 12.88
C PHE A 63 -6.07 -1.88 11.92
N MET A 64 -7.23 -1.46 11.42
CA MET A 64 -7.40 -0.25 10.62
C MET A 64 -8.03 0.86 11.45
N GLY A 65 -7.30 1.98 11.57
CA GLY A 65 -7.75 3.18 12.28
C GLY A 65 -8.30 4.27 11.36
N HIS A 66 -7.89 4.29 10.09
CA HIS A 66 -8.35 5.25 9.11
C HIS A 66 -8.24 4.70 7.70
N ILE A 67 -9.22 5.03 6.87
CA ILE A 67 -9.15 4.93 5.42
C ILE A 67 -9.82 6.15 4.81
N GLU A 68 -9.12 6.78 3.88
CA GLU A 68 -9.63 7.90 3.10
C GLU A 68 -9.18 7.72 1.66
N TYR A 69 -10.04 8.09 0.72
CA TYR A 69 -9.70 7.98 -0.68
C TYR A 69 -10.35 9.10 -1.47
N SER A 70 -9.63 9.57 -2.46
CA SER A 70 -10.12 10.47 -3.50
C SER A 70 -9.73 9.80 -4.80
N LEU A 71 -10.62 8.95 -5.33
CA LEU A 71 -10.29 8.11 -6.46
C LEU A 71 -11.08 8.56 -7.69
N PRO A 72 -10.41 8.92 -8.80
CA PRO A 72 -11.08 8.84 -10.08
C PRO A 72 -11.50 7.39 -10.26
N ASP A 73 -12.74 7.15 -10.67
CA ASP A 73 -13.39 5.87 -10.94
C ASP A 73 -12.52 4.59 -10.87
N LEU A 74 -12.44 3.96 -9.68
CA LEU A 74 -11.82 2.64 -9.47
C LEU A 74 -12.52 1.53 -10.26
N VAL A 75 -13.80 1.71 -10.59
CA VAL A 75 -14.64 0.68 -11.20
C VAL A 75 -14.33 0.54 -12.70
N ASN A 76 -13.88 1.64 -13.33
CA ASN A 76 -13.76 1.72 -14.78
C ASN A 76 -12.31 1.86 -15.33
N GLY A 77 -11.26 1.80 -14.50
CA GLY A 77 -9.89 1.87 -15.01
C GLY A 77 -8.80 1.39 -14.04
N ALA A 78 -7.72 0.83 -14.61
CA ALA A 78 -6.51 0.45 -13.87
C ALA A 78 -5.87 1.68 -13.22
N LYS A 79 -5.63 1.61 -11.90
CA LYS A 79 -5.01 2.70 -11.12
C LYS A 79 -3.56 2.35 -10.84
N PHE A 80 -2.67 3.12 -11.43
CA PHE A 80 -1.23 3.00 -11.19
C PHE A 80 -0.89 3.80 -9.94
N ILE A 81 -0.08 3.21 -9.08
CA ILE A 81 0.55 3.92 -7.98
C ILE A 81 1.73 4.68 -8.58
N TYR A 82 1.64 6.01 -8.56
CA TYR A 82 2.72 6.86 -9.05
C TYR A 82 3.80 7.03 -7.97
N ASN A 83 3.38 7.27 -6.74
CA ASN A 83 4.27 7.34 -5.59
C ASN A 83 3.51 7.04 -4.28
N ILE A 84 4.28 6.93 -3.20
CA ILE A 84 3.74 6.77 -1.86
C ILE A 84 4.34 7.81 -0.91
N GLU A 85 3.54 8.22 0.09
CA GLU A 85 3.97 9.03 1.22
C GLU A 85 3.80 8.21 2.50
N ILE A 86 4.92 7.78 3.09
CA ILE A 86 4.96 7.11 4.39
C ILE A 86 4.86 8.16 5.51
N ASP A 87 4.22 7.80 6.62
CA ASP A 87 3.91 8.66 7.76
C ASP A 87 2.98 9.84 7.45
N TYR A 88 2.30 9.81 6.29
CA TYR A 88 1.41 10.89 5.88
C TYR A 88 0.39 11.21 6.98
N ASN A 89 0.44 12.43 7.53
CA ASN A 89 -0.42 12.87 8.64
C ASN A 89 -0.46 11.95 9.89
N LEU A 90 0.54 11.09 10.09
CA LEU A 90 0.58 10.18 11.25
C LEU A 90 0.63 10.95 12.58
N ASP A 91 1.32 12.09 12.61
CA ASP A 91 1.43 12.96 13.79
C ASP A 91 0.06 13.36 14.35
N ARG A 92 -0.95 13.55 13.49
CA ARG A 92 -2.31 13.91 13.95
C ARG A 92 -2.94 12.81 14.81
N PHE A 93 -2.66 11.55 14.50
CA PHE A 93 -3.13 10.40 15.29
C PHE A 93 -2.34 10.28 16.60
N ILE A 94 -1.03 10.57 16.56
CA ILE A 94 -0.15 10.59 17.74
C ILE A 94 -0.62 11.68 18.72
N GLU A 95 -0.84 12.91 18.24
CA GLU A 95 -1.34 14.03 19.03
C GLU A 95 -2.72 13.72 19.66
N ALA A 96 -3.64 13.14 18.87
CA ALA A 96 -4.95 12.74 19.35
C ALA A 96 -4.87 11.68 20.45
N ARG A 97 -3.99 10.67 20.27
CA ARG A 97 -3.70 9.64 21.29
C ARG A 97 -3.16 10.28 22.56
N ASP A 98 -2.17 11.16 22.47
CA ASP A 98 -1.51 11.74 23.62
C ASP A 98 -2.43 12.66 24.42
N LYS A 99 -3.27 13.43 23.73
CA LYS A 99 -4.34 14.22 24.35
C LYS A 99 -5.34 13.31 25.09
N LEU A 100 -5.83 12.27 24.44
CA LEU A 100 -6.79 11.36 25.06
C LEU A 100 -6.17 10.59 26.23
N LYS A 101 -4.88 10.24 26.17
CA LYS A 101 -4.16 9.55 27.25
C LYS A 101 -3.98 10.42 28.48
N LYS A 102 -3.80 11.72 28.29
CA LYS A 102 -3.78 12.69 29.39
C LYS A 102 -5.13 12.74 30.12
N ASP A 103 -6.22 12.73 29.36
CA ASP A 103 -7.58 12.84 29.91
C ASP A 103 -8.10 11.48 30.44
N PHE A 104 -7.65 10.37 29.85
CA PHE A 104 -8.09 9.01 30.17
C PHE A 104 -6.89 8.01 30.18
N PRO A 105 -6.14 7.94 31.29
CA PRO A 105 -4.91 7.12 31.37
C PRO A 105 -5.12 5.61 31.18
N LEU A 106 -6.34 5.11 31.44
CA LEU A 106 -6.71 3.69 31.31
C LEU A 106 -7.39 3.36 29.97
N ALA A 107 -7.60 4.34 29.09
CA ALA A 107 -8.18 4.07 27.78
C ALA A 107 -7.23 3.20 26.94
N LYS A 108 -7.81 2.32 26.12
CA LYS A 108 -7.06 1.50 25.16
C LYS A 108 -6.97 2.23 23.84
N TYR A 109 -5.84 2.08 23.16
CA TYR A 109 -5.55 2.70 21.88
C TYR A 109 -5.24 1.60 20.85
N PRO A 110 -6.25 0.99 20.22
CA PRO A 110 -6.03 -0.16 19.35
C PRO A 110 -5.08 0.12 18.17
N LEU A 111 -5.02 1.36 17.69
CA LEU A 111 -4.08 1.79 16.64
C LEU A 111 -2.62 1.88 17.13
N PHE A 112 -2.41 2.03 18.43
CA PHE A 112 -1.10 2.22 19.06
C PHE A 112 -0.88 1.16 20.15
N LYS A 113 -0.99 -0.11 19.76
CA LYS A 113 -0.73 -1.24 20.64
C LYS A 113 0.76 -1.35 20.97
N GLU A 114 1.05 -1.87 22.15
CA GLU A 114 2.42 -2.14 22.58
C GLU A 114 3.04 -3.21 21.66
N ASN A 115 4.24 -2.92 21.14
CA ASN A 115 4.99 -3.76 20.20
C ASN A 115 4.43 -3.87 18.76
N GLU A 116 3.42 -3.08 18.40
CA GLU A 116 2.98 -2.95 17.01
C GLU A 116 3.40 -1.59 16.46
N GLU A 117 3.96 -1.59 15.25
CA GLU A 117 4.25 -0.35 14.53
C GLU A 117 2.95 0.17 13.90
N THR A 118 2.65 1.45 14.15
CA THR A 118 1.57 2.16 13.45
C THR A 118 2.12 2.70 12.15
N ILE A 119 1.45 2.40 11.05
CA ILE A 119 1.86 2.76 9.70
C ILE A 119 0.77 3.64 9.10
N SER A 120 1.18 4.75 8.50
CA SER A 120 0.34 5.61 7.67
C SER A 120 0.93 5.64 6.27
N ILE A 121 0.15 5.26 5.26
CA ILE A 121 0.58 5.27 3.86
C ILE A 121 -0.47 5.97 3.04
N LYS A 122 -0.06 7.01 2.34
CA LYS A 122 -0.85 7.59 1.26
C LYS A 122 -0.26 7.15 -0.07
N PHE A 123 -1.01 6.31 -0.78
CA PHE A 123 -0.75 5.94 -2.16
C PHE A 123 -1.35 7.01 -3.06
N ASN A 124 -0.53 7.72 -3.82
CA ASN A 124 -1.03 8.62 -4.85
C ASN A 124 -1.17 7.83 -6.15
N VAL A 125 -2.36 7.91 -6.74
CA VAL A 125 -2.72 7.12 -7.92
C VAL A 125 -3.06 8.01 -9.09
N CYS A 126 -2.88 7.50 -10.29
CA CYS A 126 -3.29 8.15 -11.52
C CYS A 126 -3.95 7.15 -12.48
N ASN A 127 -4.74 7.69 -13.40
CA ASN A 127 -4.95 7.04 -14.69
C ASN A 127 -3.78 7.43 -15.62
N TRP A 128 -3.49 6.62 -16.65
CA TRP A 128 -2.46 6.91 -17.66
C TRP A 128 -2.56 8.33 -18.29
N ASP A 129 -3.73 8.97 -18.23
CA ASP A 129 -3.88 10.39 -18.53
C ASP A 129 -3.59 11.24 -17.27
N ASP A 130 -2.53 12.05 -17.33
CA ASP A 130 -1.99 12.96 -16.28
C ASP A 130 -3.02 13.92 -15.62
N HIS A 131 -4.27 13.92 -16.09
CA HIS A 131 -5.34 14.81 -15.65
C HIS A 131 -6.16 14.26 -14.47
N ASP A 132 -6.17 12.93 -14.26
CA ASP A 132 -6.98 12.28 -13.23
C ASP A 132 -6.10 11.69 -12.12
N ASN A 133 -5.71 12.56 -11.17
CA ASN A 133 -4.93 12.17 -9.99
C ASN A 133 -5.83 11.96 -8.78
N GLY A 134 -5.54 10.91 -8.02
CA GLY A 134 -6.25 10.52 -6.82
C GLY A 134 -5.32 10.01 -5.73
N PHE A 135 -5.90 9.59 -4.62
CA PHE A 135 -5.14 8.91 -3.57
C PHE A 135 -5.97 7.89 -2.81
N ILE A 136 -5.25 6.99 -2.15
CA ILE A 136 -5.75 6.11 -1.10
C ILE A 136 -4.84 6.28 0.10
N TRP A 137 -5.40 6.66 1.23
CA TRP A 137 -4.70 6.87 2.47
C TRP A 137 -5.20 5.88 3.52
N ILE A 138 -4.30 5.07 4.05
CA ILE A 138 -4.60 4.04 5.04
C ILE A 138 -3.72 4.27 6.27
N VAL A 139 -4.32 4.22 7.45
CA VAL A 139 -3.61 4.21 8.74
C VAL A 139 -4.02 2.97 9.53
N GLY A 140 -3.05 2.19 9.98
CA GLY A 140 -3.30 0.98 10.74
C GLY A 140 -2.09 0.49 11.53
N SER A 141 -2.27 -0.61 12.26
CA SER A 141 -1.21 -1.27 13.03
C SER A 141 -1.19 -2.78 12.81
N GLY A 142 -0.11 -3.41 13.25
CA GLY A 142 0.10 -4.83 13.09
C GLY A 142 0.17 -5.21 11.61
N VAL A 143 1.00 -4.47 10.85
CA VAL A 143 1.10 -4.65 9.40
C VAL A 143 1.91 -5.92 9.07
N GLU A 144 1.37 -6.72 8.17
CA GLU A 144 1.97 -7.94 7.62
C GLU A 144 2.07 -7.81 6.10
N LEU A 145 3.19 -8.26 5.52
CA LEU A 145 3.38 -8.35 4.07
C LEU A 145 3.46 -9.83 3.67
N GLU A 146 2.70 -10.21 2.65
CA GLU A 146 2.67 -11.55 2.09
C GLU A 146 2.81 -11.47 0.57
N TRP A 147 3.77 -12.23 0.02
CA TRP A 147 3.96 -12.37 -1.41
C TRP A 147 3.23 -13.63 -1.91
N ILE A 148 2.44 -13.46 -2.96
CA ILE A 148 1.75 -14.57 -3.62
C ILE A 148 2.43 -14.81 -4.97
N ASP A 149 2.94 -16.03 -5.16
CA ASP A 149 3.66 -16.45 -6.38
C ASP A 149 2.70 -16.91 -7.51
N ASP A 150 1.45 -17.23 -7.16
CA ASP A 150 0.40 -17.67 -8.09
C ASP A 150 -0.44 -16.48 -8.62
N ASP A 151 -1.09 -16.67 -9.78
CA ASP A 151 -2.03 -15.69 -10.36
C ASP A 151 -1.42 -14.28 -10.56
N THR A 152 -0.17 -14.23 -11.02
CA THR A 152 0.58 -12.99 -11.27
C THR A 152 0.37 -12.49 -12.70
N LEU A 153 0.29 -11.17 -12.86
CA LEU A 153 0.23 -10.56 -14.20
C LEU A 153 1.54 -10.83 -14.96
N GLN A 154 1.41 -11.09 -16.26
CA GLN A 154 2.51 -11.07 -17.21
C GLN A 154 2.41 -9.77 -18.02
N GLY A 155 3.43 -8.93 -17.90
CA GLY A 155 3.49 -7.65 -18.60
C GLY A 155 3.86 -7.80 -20.08
N GLN A 156 3.92 -6.66 -20.78
CA GLN A 156 4.40 -6.61 -22.16
C GLN A 156 5.88 -7.04 -22.24
N THR A 157 6.25 -7.66 -23.36
CA THR A 157 7.62 -8.05 -23.66
C THR A 157 8.49 -6.81 -23.84
N HIS A 158 9.68 -6.79 -23.23
CA HIS A 158 10.62 -5.69 -23.40
C HIS A 158 11.06 -5.57 -24.88
N VAL A 159 10.66 -4.49 -25.55
CA VAL A 159 11.27 -4.07 -26.82
C VAL A 159 12.28 -2.98 -26.49
N PRO A 160 13.59 -3.27 -26.46
CA PRO A 160 14.57 -2.22 -26.21
C PRO A 160 14.45 -1.16 -27.30
N ILE A 161 14.32 0.11 -26.88
CA ILE A 161 14.48 1.25 -27.78
C ILE A 161 15.90 1.17 -28.31
N LYS A 162 16.07 0.90 -29.60
CA LYS A 162 17.38 1.04 -30.24
C LYS A 162 17.78 2.51 -30.12
N SER A 163 18.81 2.78 -29.32
CA SER A 163 19.55 4.02 -29.41
C SER A 163 20.16 4.09 -30.81
N GLU A 164 19.70 5.01 -31.65
CA GLU A 164 20.36 5.38 -32.91
C GLU A 164 21.69 6.09 -32.64
#